data_AF-A0A2H0VGH7-F1
#
_entry.id   AF-A0A2H0VGH7-F1
#
_cell.length_a   1.000
_cell.length_b   1.000
_cell.length_c   1.000
_cell.angle_alpha   90.00
_cell.angle_beta   90.00
_cell.angle_gamma   90.00
#
_symmetry.space_group_name_H-M   'P 1'
#
loop_
_entity.id
_entity.type
_entity.pdbx_description
1 polymer ?
#
loop_
_entity_poly.entity_id
_entity_poly.type
_entity_poly.pdbx_seq_one_letter_code
_entity_poly.pdbx_strand_id
1 'polypeptide(L)' 'MANINLKKKDGESTNSLVYRFGKKVMRSGILREAKKRRYNERPINRNKRRASALHREEKRKEIEKARRMGTFKF' A
#
# COMPACT_ATOMS: atom_id res chain seq x y z
N MET A 1 15.85 2.29 -2.48
CA MET A 1 15.35 2.57 -3.86
C MET A 1 15.16 1.25 -4.56
N ALA A 2 13.97 0.97 -5.07
CA ALA A 2 13.71 -0.27 -5.78
C ALA A 2 14.31 -0.17 -7.19
N ASN A 3 15.41 -0.88 -7.45
CA ASN A 3 15.97 -1.00 -8.79
C ASN A 3 15.05 -1.90 -9.65
N ILE A 4 14.25 -1.28 -10.52
CA ILE A 4 13.39 -1.96 -11.48
C ILE A 4 14.22 -2.24 -12.75
N ASN A 5 15.20 -3.13 -12.63
CA ASN A 5 15.91 -3.66 -13.80
C ASN A 5 15.18 -4.90 -14.31
N LEU A 6 14.76 -4.87 -15.58
CA LEU A 6 14.27 -6.01 -16.34
C LEU A 6 15.02 -6.05 -17.67
N LYS A 7 15.49 -7.23 -18.06
CA LYS A 7 15.93 -7.53 -19.41
C LYS A 7 14.91 -8.49 -20.06
N LYS A 8 14.77 -8.37 -21.38
CA LYS A 8 13.98 -9.30 -22.18
C LYS A 8 14.61 -10.69 -22.07
N LYS A 9 13.78 -11.72 -21.89
CA LYS A 9 14.23 -13.11 -21.93
C LYS A 9 14.14 -13.65 -23.37
N ASP A 10 14.96 -14.63 -23.72
CA ASP A 10 14.86 -15.28 -25.02
C ASP A 10 13.50 -15.98 -25.19
N GLY A 11 12.88 -15.80 -26.36
CA GLY A 11 11.54 -16.29 -26.66
C GLY A 11 10.38 -15.50 -26.04
N GLU A 12 10.64 -14.39 -25.33
CA GLU A 12 9.58 -13.59 -24.70
C GLU A 12 8.87 -12.65 -25.70
N SER A 13 7.54 -12.72 -25.74
CA SER A 13 6.70 -11.73 -26.43
C SER A 13 6.77 -10.37 -25.72
N THR A 14 6.75 -9.29 -26.50
CA THR A 14 6.77 -7.90 -26.00
C THR A 14 5.69 -7.62 -24.94
N ASN A 15 4.50 -8.21 -25.10
CA ASN A 15 3.40 -8.04 -24.14
C ASN A 15 3.70 -8.66 -22.76
N SER A 16 4.39 -9.81 -22.72
CA SER A 16 4.77 -10.46 -21.46
C SER A 16 5.80 -9.64 -20.68
N LEU A 17 6.74 -9.01 -21.40
CA LEU A 17 7.72 -8.11 -20.82
C LEU A 17 7.06 -6.89 -20.17
N VAL A 18 6.09 -6.27 -20.85
CA VAL A 18 5.31 -5.13 -20.33
C VAL A 18 4.51 -5.53 -19.09
N TYR A 19 3.87 -6.70 -19.10
CA TYR A 19 3.13 -7.20 -17.94
C TYR A 19 4.04 -7.40 -16.71
N ARG A 20 5.20 -8.04 -16.89
CA ARG A 20 6.20 -8.21 -15.82
C ARG A 20 6.72 -6.87 -15.30
N PHE A 21 6.97 -5.92 -16.19
CA PHE A 21 7.36 -4.56 -15.79
C PHE A 21 6.28 -3.93 -14.92
N GLY A 22 5.01 -3.94 -15.36
CA GLY A 22 3.90 -3.42 -14.59
C GLY A 22 3.76 -4.07 -13.21
N LYS A 23 3.87 -5.40 -13.12
CA LYS A 23 3.84 -6.13 -11.83
C LYS A 23 5.00 -5.75 -10.92
N LYS A 24 6.21 -5.57 -11.45
CA LYS A 24 7.39 -5.17 -10.66
C LYS A 24 7.29 -3.71 -10.20
N VAL A 25 6.76 -2.81 -11.03
CA VAL A 25 6.45 -1.42 -10.65
C VAL A 25 5.42 -1.37 -9.53
N MET A 26 4.32 -2.12 -9.64
CA MET A 26 3.31 -2.18 -8.59
C MET A 26 3.88 -2.74 -7.28
N ARG A 27 4.61 -3.86 -7.35
CA ARG A 27 5.24 -4.49 -6.17
C ARG A 27 6.29 -3.59 -5.51
N SER A 28 7.02 -2.81 -6.31
CA SER A 28 8.03 -1.87 -5.81
C SER A 28 7.42 -0.73 -4.98
N GLY A 29 6.12 -0.45 -5.14
CA GLY A 29 5.45 0.64 -4.43
C GLY A 29 5.91 2.05 -4.84
N ILE A 30 6.77 2.18 -5.86
CA ILE A 30 7.40 3.45 -6.25
C ILE A 30 6.36 4.50 -6.63
N LEU A 31 5.25 4.10 -7.27
CA LEU A 31 4.15 4.99 -7.61
C LEU A 31 3.43 5.52 -6.36
N ARG A 32 3.25 4.68 -5.33
CA ARG A 32 2.63 5.08 -4.07
C ARG A 32 3.53 6.04 -3.31
N GLU A 33 4.82 5.75 -3.29
CA GLU A 33 5.82 6.61 -2.68
C GLU A 33 5.93 7.97 -3.39
N ALA A 34 6.00 7.98 -4.72
CA ALA A 34 6.01 9.20 -5.52
C ALA A 34 4.75 10.05 -5.27
N LYS A 35 3.57 9.43 -5.26
CA LYS A 35 2.31 10.12 -4.94
C LYS A 35 2.29 10.69 -3.52
N LYS A 36 2.84 9.96 -2.54
CA LYS A 36 2.95 10.43 -1.15
C LYS A 36 3.89 11.62 -1.02
N ARG A 37 5.05 11.57 -1.68
CA ARG A 37 6.09 12.61 -1.61
C ARG A 37 5.81 13.84 -2.47
N ARG A 38 4.80 13.78 -3.36
CA ARG A 38 4.46 14.87 -4.29
C ARG A 38 4.13 16.19 -3.59
N TYR A 39 3.58 16.14 -2.38
CA TYR A 39 3.19 17.32 -1.62
C TYR A 39 3.83 17.31 -0.23
N ASN A 40 4.13 18.51 0.29
CA ASN A 40 4.60 18.67 1.65
C ASN A 40 3.43 18.47 2.64
N GLU A 41 3.61 17.57 3.60
CA GLU A 41 2.63 17.32 4.67
C GLU A 41 2.90 18.26 5.86
N ARG A 42 1.87 19.00 6.29
CA ARG A 42 1.97 19.80 7.52
C ARG A 42 2.07 18.88 8.74
N PRO A 43 2.86 19.24 9.77
CA PRO A 43 2.94 18.45 10.99
C PRO A 43 1.56 18.33 11.65
N ILE A 44 1.22 17.12 12.08
CA ILE A 44 -0.08 16.82 12.68
C ILE A 44 -0.14 17.42 14.10
N ASN A 45 -1.19 18.19 14.38
CA ASN A 45 -1.45 18.77 15.71
C ASN A 45 -1.83 17.70 16.75
N ARG A 46 -1.76 18.04 18.04
CA ARG A 46 -2.03 17.10 19.16
C ARG A 46 -3.43 16.49 19.09
N ASN A 47 -4.45 17.29 18.76
CA ASN A 47 -5.84 16.84 18.73
C ASN A 47 -6.10 15.82 17.62
N LYS A 48 -5.56 16.04 16.41
CA LYS A 48 -5.65 15.10 15.29
C LYS A 48 -4.93 13.78 15.59
N ARG A 49 -3.78 13.83 16.29
CA ARG A 49 -3.10 12.62 16.76
C ARG A 49 -3.99 11.81 17.72
N ARG A 50 -4.64 12.48 18.68
CA ARG A 50 -5.55 11.85 19.63
C ARG A 50 -6.76 11.21 18.93
N ALA A 51 -7.41 11.94 18.03
CA ALA A 51 -8.56 11.42 17.26
C ALA A 51 -8.18 10.18 16.43
N SER A 52 -7.02 10.22 15.75
CA SER A 52 -6.52 9.07 15.00
C SER A 52 -6.19 7.86 15.89
N ALA A 53 -5.69 8.08 17.11
CA ALA A 53 -5.45 7.00 18.06
C ALA A 53 -6.76 6.36 18.53
N LEU A 54 -7.77 7.16 18.89
CA LEU A 54 -9.08 6.66 19.31
C LEU A 54 -9.76 5.85 18.20
N HIS A 55 -9.76 6.35 16.96
CA HIS A 55 -10.32 5.63 15.82
C HIS A 55 -9.61 4.28 15.57
N ARG A 56 -8.28 4.21 15.77
CA ARG A 56 -7.54 2.95 15.63
C ARG A 56 -7.94 1.92 16.69
N GLU A 57 -8.12 2.35 17.94
CA GLU A 57 -8.57 1.46 19.01
C GLU A 57 -10.01 0.99 18.80
N GLU A 58 -10.91 1.88 18.37
CA GLU A 58 -12.28 1.53 18.03
C GLU A 58 -12.34 0.48 16.91
N LYS A 59 -11.61 0.71 15.81
CA LYS A 59 -11.52 -0.27 14.72
C LYS A 59 -10.91 -1.60 15.15
N ARG A 60 -9.93 -1.60 16.06
CA ARG A 60 -9.37 -2.84 16.60
C ARG A 60 -10.45 -3.64 17.34
N LYS A 61 -11.27 -2.99 18.17
CA LYS A 61 -12.38 -3.62 18.88
C LYS A 61 -13.45 -4.16 17.93
N GLU A 62 -13.81 -3.38 16.90
CA GLU A 62 -14.75 -3.83 15.87
C GLU A 62 -14.26 -5.09 15.15
N ILE A 63 -12.98 -5.11 14.75
CA ILE A 63 -12.35 -6.26 14.10
C ILE A 63 -12.32 -7.47 15.03
N GLU A 64 -11.97 -7.29 16.31
CA GLU A 64 -11.97 -8.37 17.30
C GLU A 64 -13.37 -8.96 17.51
N LYS A 65 -14.39 -8.10 17.61
CA LYS A 65 -15.79 -8.52 17.72
C LYS A 65 -16.23 -9.27 16.47
N ALA A 66 -15.93 -8.76 15.28
CA ALA A 66 -16.26 -9.43 14.01
C ALA A 66 -15.58 -10.80 13.89
N ARG A 67 -14.31 -10.91 14.34
CA ARG A 67 -13.60 -12.20 14.40
C ARG A 67 -14.27 -13.17 15.37
N ARG A 68 -14.67 -12.70 16.56
CA ARG A 68 -15.37 -13.51 17.57
C ARG A 68 -16.73 -14.00 17.07
N MET A 69 -17.45 -13.17 16.33
CA MET A 69 -18.78 -13.48 15.78
C MET A 69 -18.74 -14.27 14.46
N GLY A 70 -17.55 -14.60 13.94
CA GLY A 70 -17.41 -15.31 12.66
C GLY A 70 -17.83 -14.51 11.42
N THR A 71 -18.13 -13.22 11.57
CA THR A 71 -18.58 -12.33 10.49
C THR A 71 -17.43 -11.55 9.82
N PHE A 72 -16.20 -11.78 10.26
CA PHE A 72 -15.01 -11.15 9.69
C PHE A 72 -14.77 -11.64 8.25
N LYS A 73 -14.99 -10.77 7.27
CA LYS A 73 -14.65 -11.01 5.86
C LYS A 73 -13.28 -10.37 5.56
N PHE A 74 -12.39 -11.17 4.96
CA PHE A 74 -11.03 -10.81 4.57
C PHE A 74 -10.99 -9.91 3.33
#